data_AF-U3FNB4-F1
#
_entry.id   AF-U3FNB4-F1
#
_cell.length_a   1.000
_cell.length_b   1.000
_cell.length_c   1.000
_cell.angle_alpha   90.00
_cell.angle_beta   90.00
_cell.angle_gamma   90.00
#
_symmetry.space_group_name_H-M   'P 1'
#
loop_
_entity.id
_entity.type
_entity.pdbx_description
1 polymer ?
#
loop_
_entity_poly.entity_id
_entity_poly.type
_entity_poly.pdbx_seq_one_letter_code
_entity_poly.pdbx_strand_id
1 'polypeptide(L)'
;MASGSAGKPTGEAASPAPASAIGGARKRLVSVCDHCKGKMQLVADLLLLSSEARPVLFEGPVSSGAGAESFEQCRDTIIARTKGLSILTHDVQSQLNMGRFGEAGDSLVELGDLVVSLTECSAHAAYLAAVATPGAQPAQPGLVDRYRVTRCRHEVEQGCAVLRATPLADMTPQLLLEVSQGLSRNLKFLTDACALASDKSRDRFSREQFKLCVKCMSTSASALLACVREVKVAPSELARSRCALFSGPLVQAVSALVGFATEPQFLGRAAAVSAEGKAVQTAILGGAMSVVSACVLLTQCLRDLAQHPDGGAKMSDHRERLRNSACAVSEGCTLLSQALRERSSPRTLPPVNSNSVN
;
A
#
# COMPACT_ATOMS: atom_id res chain seq x y z
N MET A 1 -11.11 -68.69 -30.32
CA MET A 1 -10.05 -69.02 -29.34
C MET A 1 -8.81 -68.21 -29.69
N ALA A 2 -8.45 -67.30 -28.78
CA ALA A 2 -7.26 -66.46 -28.63
C ALA A 2 -6.25 -66.30 -29.79
N SER A 3 -6.13 -65.05 -30.27
CA SER A 3 -4.96 -64.52 -30.98
C SER A 3 -3.89 -64.04 -29.99
N GLY A 4 -2.64 -64.12 -30.42
CA GLY A 4 -1.42 -64.05 -29.62
C GLY A 4 -1.09 -62.71 -28.97
N SER A 5 -0.28 -62.82 -27.93
CA SER A 5 0.33 -61.74 -27.16
C SER A 5 1.48 -61.08 -27.93
N ALA A 6 1.44 -59.75 -28.01
CA ALA A 6 2.55 -58.91 -28.43
C ALA A 6 2.70 -57.75 -27.44
N GLY A 7 3.96 -57.40 -27.16
CA GLY A 7 4.41 -56.68 -25.97
C GLY A 7 3.94 -55.23 -25.81
N LYS A 8 3.93 -54.79 -24.56
CA LYS A 8 3.84 -53.38 -24.17
C LYS A 8 5.20 -52.70 -24.30
N PRO A 9 5.28 -51.51 -24.91
CA PRO A 9 6.15 -50.45 -24.46
C PRO A 9 5.36 -49.40 -23.65
N THR A 10 6.02 -48.96 -22.60
CA THR A 10 5.75 -47.78 -21.77
C THR A 10 5.81 -46.47 -22.58
N GLY A 11 4.98 -45.48 -22.24
CA GLY A 11 5.16 -44.10 -22.71
C GLY A 11 3.94 -43.18 -22.53
N GLU A 12 4.05 -42.27 -21.55
CA GLU A 12 3.50 -40.91 -21.45
C GLU A 12 2.14 -40.51 -22.05
N ALA A 13 1.30 -39.90 -21.19
CA ALA A 13 0.80 -38.55 -21.44
C ALA A 13 0.34 -37.93 -20.11
N ALA A 14 1.23 -37.19 -19.44
CA ALA A 14 0.82 -36.21 -18.44
C ALA A 14 0.15 -35.05 -19.18
N SER A 15 -1.14 -34.82 -18.91
CA SER A 15 -1.91 -33.73 -19.52
C SER A 15 -1.26 -32.37 -19.25
N PRO A 16 -1.01 -31.53 -20.28
CA PRO A 16 -0.54 -30.18 -20.05
C PRO A 16 -1.67 -29.34 -19.47
N ALA A 17 -1.44 -28.65 -18.35
CA ALA A 17 -2.31 -27.57 -17.91
C ALA A 17 -2.40 -26.52 -19.03
N PRO A 18 -3.59 -25.91 -19.28
CA PRO A 18 -3.80 -25.11 -20.47
C PRO A 18 -2.95 -23.84 -20.39
N ALA A 19 -2.12 -23.59 -21.40
CA ALA A 19 -1.25 -22.42 -21.51
C ALA A 19 -1.99 -21.07 -21.36
N SER A 20 -3.31 -21.05 -21.57
CA SER A 20 -4.18 -19.88 -21.36
C SER A 20 -4.33 -19.49 -19.87
N ALA A 21 -4.39 -20.46 -18.95
CA ALA A 21 -4.54 -20.20 -17.52
C ALA A 21 -3.27 -19.60 -16.92
N ILE A 22 -2.10 -20.08 -17.37
CA ILE A 22 -0.78 -19.55 -16.96
C ILE A 22 -0.60 -18.11 -17.47
N GLY A 23 -1.03 -17.83 -18.71
CA GLY A 23 -1.02 -16.47 -19.26
C GLY A 23 -1.91 -15.49 -18.50
N GLY A 24 -3.10 -15.93 -18.06
CA GLY A 24 -3.99 -15.13 -17.21
C GLY A 24 -3.39 -14.83 -15.84
N ALA A 25 -2.80 -15.83 -15.18
CA ALA A 25 -2.18 -15.66 -13.87
C ALA A 25 -0.98 -14.69 -13.90
N ARG A 26 -0.15 -14.75 -14.96
CA ARG A 26 0.94 -13.78 -15.17
C ARG A 26 0.44 -12.36 -15.36
N LYS A 27 -0.60 -12.15 -16.17
CA LYS A 27 -1.21 -10.81 -16.36
C LYS A 27 -1.77 -10.26 -15.05
N ARG A 28 -2.44 -11.10 -14.25
CA ARG A 28 -2.90 -10.71 -12.92
C ARG A 28 -1.74 -10.29 -12.03
N LEU A 29 -0.67 -11.09 -11.96
CA LEU A 29 0.51 -10.77 -11.15
C LEU A 29 1.15 -9.43 -11.56
N VAL A 30 1.25 -9.15 -12.86
CA VAL A 30 1.71 -7.85 -13.38
C VAL A 30 0.81 -6.72 -12.88
N SER A 31 -0.52 -6.87 -12.94
CA SER A 31 -1.44 -5.86 -12.39
C SER A 31 -1.27 -5.67 -10.87
N VAL A 32 -1.11 -6.76 -10.12
CA VAL A 32 -0.89 -6.71 -8.66
C VAL A 32 0.42 -6.00 -8.33
N CYS A 33 1.50 -6.28 -9.07
CA CYS A 33 2.77 -5.58 -8.89
C CYS A 33 2.63 -4.06 -9.08
N ASP A 34 1.79 -3.59 -10.00
CA ASP A 34 1.65 -2.14 -10.30
C ASP A 34 0.92 -1.49 -9.14
N HIS A 35 -0.15 -2.15 -8.71
CA HIS A 35 -0.93 -1.72 -7.56
C HIS A 35 -0.08 -1.65 -6.29
N CYS A 36 0.59 -2.74 -5.91
CA CYS A 36 1.38 -2.80 -4.68
C CYS A 36 2.53 -1.78 -4.72
N LYS A 37 3.21 -1.63 -5.86
CA LYS A 37 4.25 -0.62 -6.05
C LYS A 37 3.69 0.79 -5.83
N GLY A 38 2.62 1.16 -6.53
CA GLY A 38 2.02 2.49 -6.41
C GLY A 38 1.54 2.78 -4.99
N LYS A 39 0.91 1.79 -4.34
CA LYS A 39 0.43 1.90 -2.96
C LYS A 39 1.57 2.13 -1.96
N MET A 40 2.66 1.37 -2.05
CA MET A 40 3.83 1.54 -1.18
C MET A 40 4.51 2.89 -1.41
N GLN A 41 4.67 3.31 -2.67
CA GLN A 41 5.28 4.59 -3.03
C GLN A 41 4.46 5.77 -2.50
N LEU A 42 3.13 5.73 -2.67
CA LEU A 42 2.24 6.77 -2.14
C LEU A 42 2.43 6.98 -0.64
N VAL A 43 2.44 5.89 0.14
CA VAL A 43 2.55 5.97 1.59
C VAL A 43 3.93 6.49 2.01
N ALA A 44 5.00 6.08 1.31
CA ALA A 44 6.34 6.63 1.52
C ALA A 44 6.40 8.13 1.21
N ASP A 45 5.81 8.59 0.11
CA ASP A 45 5.80 10.00 -0.27
C ASP A 45 5.03 10.85 0.76
N LEU A 46 3.88 10.35 1.23
CA LEU A 46 3.04 11.07 2.19
C LEU A 46 3.64 11.11 3.60
N LEU A 47 4.25 10.02 4.06
CA LEU A 47 4.68 9.88 5.47
C LEU A 47 6.18 10.02 5.70
N LEU A 48 7.01 9.52 4.78
CA LEU A 48 8.46 9.48 4.97
C LEU A 48 9.14 10.70 4.35
N LEU A 49 8.70 11.12 3.16
CA LEU A 49 9.32 12.25 2.45
C LEU A 49 8.77 13.62 2.87
N SER A 50 7.52 13.70 3.33
CA SER A 50 6.94 14.98 3.82
C SER A 50 7.71 15.58 5.00
N SER A 51 8.40 14.74 5.79
CA SER A 51 9.21 15.11 6.96
C SER A 51 8.42 15.89 8.04
N GLU A 52 7.10 16.01 7.92
CA GLU A 52 6.27 16.66 8.93
C GLU A 52 6.14 15.76 10.15
N ALA A 53 6.60 16.22 11.31
CA ALA A 53 6.43 15.51 12.57
C ALA A 53 4.95 15.55 13.02
N ARG A 54 4.18 14.56 12.59
CA ARG A 54 2.76 14.38 12.94
C ARG A 54 2.46 12.95 13.35
N PRO A 55 1.51 12.73 14.28
CA PRO A 55 1.05 11.38 14.60
C PRO A 55 0.28 10.80 13.41
N VAL A 56 0.51 9.52 13.11
CA VAL A 56 -0.28 8.76 12.13
C VAL A 56 -1.41 8.06 12.89
N LEU A 57 -2.65 8.27 12.46
CA LEU A 57 -3.82 7.64 13.07
C LEU A 57 -4.15 6.34 12.32
N PHE A 58 -3.97 5.20 12.97
CA PHE A 58 -4.24 3.89 12.37
C PHE A 58 -5.74 3.63 12.15
N GLU A 59 -6.07 2.78 11.18
CA GLU A 59 -7.40 2.17 11.05
C GLU A 59 -7.55 1.01 12.04
N GLY A 60 -8.35 1.24 13.08
CA GLY A 60 -8.74 0.22 14.05
C GLY A 60 -9.80 0.79 15.00
N PRO A 61 -10.54 -0.06 15.74
CA PRO A 61 -11.33 0.42 16.85
C PRO A 61 -10.34 1.12 17.78
N VAL A 62 -10.48 2.44 17.92
CA VAL A 62 -9.95 3.15 19.06
C VAL A 62 -10.69 2.52 20.23
N SER A 63 -10.07 1.50 20.85
CA SER A 63 -10.56 0.97 22.10
C SER A 63 -10.75 2.17 23.01
N SER A 64 -12.01 2.41 23.31
CA SER A 64 -12.52 3.50 24.10
C SER A 64 -11.65 3.67 25.35
N GLY A 65 -11.05 4.86 25.50
CA GLY A 65 -10.45 5.30 26.75
C GLY A 65 -8.98 4.92 26.95
N ALA A 66 -8.15 5.95 27.14
CA ALA A 66 -6.85 5.90 27.81
C ALA A 66 -5.76 5.00 27.19
N GLY A 67 -5.07 5.53 26.18
CA GLY A 67 -3.75 5.05 25.79
C GLY A 67 -3.39 5.47 24.38
N ALA A 68 -2.76 6.63 24.20
CA ALA A 68 -1.95 6.85 23.01
C ALA A 68 -0.92 5.71 22.95
N GLU A 69 -0.79 5.05 21.80
CA GLU A 69 0.17 3.96 21.63
C GLU A 69 1.57 4.46 22.04
N SER A 70 2.24 3.72 22.93
CA SER A 70 3.57 4.14 23.39
C SER A 70 4.62 3.84 22.31
N PHE A 71 5.76 4.56 22.35
CA PHE A 71 6.86 4.29 21.43
C PHE A 71 7.32 2.83 21.49
N GLU A 72 7.36 2.24 22.69
CA GLU A 72 7.77 0.85 22.92
C GLU A 72 6.79 -0.14 22.27
N GLN A 73 5.47 0.08 22.41
CA GLN A 73 4.45 -0.75 21.77
C GLN A 73 4.51 -0.64 20.24
N CYS A 74 4.70 0.58 19.72
CA CYS A 74 4.85 0.81 18.29
C CYS A 74 6.12 0.12 17.75
N ARG A 75 7.24 0.21 18.48
CA ARG A 75 8.49 -0.51 18.14
C ARG A 75 8.29 -2.01 18.07
N ASP A 76 7.66 -2.60 19.09
CA ASP A 76 7.48 -4.05 19.14
C ASP A 76 6.56 -4.52 18.00
N THR A 77 5.55 -3.72 17.65
CA THR A 77 4.72 -3.93 16.46
C THR A 77 5.56 -3.89 15.18
N ILE A 78 6.42 -2.88 15.01
CA ILE A 78 7.31 -2.78 13.84
C ILE A 78 8.23 -4.01 13.74
N ILE A 79 8.84 -4.43 14.86
CA ILE A 79 9.70 -5.63 14.90
C ILE A 79 8.91 -6.88 14.47
N ALA A 80 7.67 -7.06 14.96
CA ALA A 80 6.82 -8.16 14.53
C ALA A 80 6.50 -8.10 13.03
N ARG A 81 6.21 -6.91 12.49
CA ARG A 81 5.95 -6.68 11.06
C ARG A 81 7.17 -6.98 10.19
N THR A 82 8.38 -6.60 10.62
CA THR A 82 9.62 -6.93 9.86
C THR A 82 9.84 -8.44 9.73
N LYS A 83 9.51 -9.23 10.77
CA LYS A 83 9.57 -10.70 10.69
C LYS A 83 8.56 -11.25 9.69
N GLY A 84 7.32 -10.75 9.73
CA GLY A 84 6.29 -11.11 8.74
C GLY A 84 6.73 -10.77 7.31
N LEU A 85 7.42 -9.63 7.14
CA LEU A 85 7.90 -9.18 5.84
C LEU A 85 8.98 -10.12 5.28
N SER A 86 9.89 -10.61 6.12
CA SER A 86 10.88 -11.63 5.73
C SER A 86 10.22 -12.94 5.27
N ILE A 87 9.17 -13.39 5.96
CA ILE A 87 8.41 -14.59 5.60
C ILE A 87 7.74 -14.40 4.24
N LEU A 88 6.96 -13.33 4.06
CA LEU A 88 6.26 -13.05 2.80
C LEU A 88 7.23 -12.85 1.63
N THR A 89 8.39 -12.22 1.87
CA THR A 89 9.42 -12.05 0.84
C THR A 89 9.92 -13.41 0.35
N HIS A 90 10.21 -14.34 1.27
CA HIS A 90 10.60 -15.69 0.94
C HIS A 90 9.48 -16.45 0.20
N ASP A 91 8.24 -16.35 0.68
CA ASP A 91 7.10 -17.06 0.10
C ASP A 91 6.83 -16.63 -1.34
N VAL A 92 6.80 -15.31 -1.60
CA VAL A 92 6.62 -14.77 -2.96
C VAL A 92 7.73 -15.25 -3.90
N GLN A 93 8.99 -15.25 -3.45
CA GLN A 93 10.10 -15.76 -4.25
C GLN A 93 9.98 -17.26 -4.54
N SER A 94 9.63 -18.05 -3.53
CA SER A 94 9.47 -19.50 -3.64
C SER A 94 8.32 -19.87 -4.58
N GLN A 95 7.14 -19.28 -4.38
CA GLN A 95 5.95 -19.48 -5.21
C GLN A 95 6.22 -19.11 -6.67
N LEU A 96 6.91 -17.98 -6.91
CA LEU A 96 7.28 -17.58 -8.27
C LEU A 96 8.25 -18.58 -8.91
N ASN A 97 9.26 -19.05 -8.17
CA ASN A 97 10.21 -20.05 -8.66
C ASN A 97 9.52 -21.38 -9.01
N MET A 98 8.43 -21.72 -8.32
CA MET A 98 7.58 -22.87 -8.60
C MET A 98 6.54 -22.62 -9.71
N GLY A 99 6.48 -21.43 -10.30
CA GLY A 99 5.48 -21.08 -11.32
C GLY A 99 4.06 -20.85 -10.79
N ARG A 100 3.88 -20.73 -9.46
CA ARG A 100 2.60 -20.51 -8.78
C ARG A 100 2.25 -19.02 -8.76
N PHE A 101 2.05 -18.42 -9.94
CA PHE A 101 1.84 -16.97 -10.11
C PHE A 101 0.61 -16.41 -9.39
N GLY A 102 -0.46 -17.22 -9.25
CA GLY A 102 -1.66 -16.82 -8.52
C GLY A 102 -1.37 -16.55 -7.04
N GLU A 103 -0.75 -17.52 -6.38
CA GLU A 103 -0.36 -17.43 -4.97
C GLU A 103 0.71 -16.37 -4.73
N ALA A 104 1.70 -16.26 -5.63
CA ALA A 104 2.68 -15.17 -5.58
C ALA A 104 1.99 -13.80 -5.64
N GLY A 105 0.90 -13.68 -6.40
CA GLY A 105 0.07 -12.48 -6.43
C GLY A 105 -0.61 -12.21 -5.09
N ASP A 106 -1.21 -13.23 -4.47
CA ASP A 106 -1.92 -13.07 -3.20
C ASP A 106 -0.94 -12.75 -2.05
N SER A 107 0.19 -13.45 -1.96
CA SER A 107 1.27 -13.14 -1.01
C SER A 107 1.89 -11.76 -1.25
N LEU A 108 1.92 -11.26 -2.50
CA LEU A 108 2.38 -9.90 -2.80
C LEU A 108 1.38 -8.82 -2.37
N VAL A 109 0.07 -9.10 -2.41
CA VAL A 109 -0.95 -8.21 -1.83
C VAL A 109 -0.75 -8.10 -0.32
N GLU A 110 -0.60 -9.23 0.36
CA GLU A 110 -0.30 -9.27 1.80
C GLU A 110 1.00 -8.52 2.14
N LEU A 111 2.05 -8.70 1.32
CA LEU A 111 3.32 -7.98 1.47
C LEU A 111 3.12 -6.46 1.34
N GLY A 112 2.37 -6.02 0.33
CA GLY A 112 2.07 -4.60 0.11
C GLY A 112 1.32 -3.98 1.29
N ASP A 113 0.32 -4.68 1.83
CA ASP A 113 -0.44 -4.25 3.00
C ASP A 113 0.44 -4.19 4.25
N LEU A 114 1.31 -5.18 4.42
CA LEU A 114 2.26 -5.24 5.53
C LEU A 114 3.28 -4.09 5.48
N VAL A 115 3.79 -3.75 4.29
CA VAL A 115 4.72 -2.63 4.09
C VAL A 115 4.04 -1.29 4.39
N VAL A 116 2.78 -1.11 3.97
CA VAL A 116 2.01 0.08 4.33
C VAL A 116 1.84 0.19 5.85
N SER A 117 1.42 -0.89 6.52
CA SER A 117 1.30 -0.91 7.98
C SER A 117 2.63 -0.62 8.68
N LEU A 118 3.73 -1.23 8.21
CA LEU A 118 5.07 -0.98 8.74
C LEU A 118 5.49 0.49 8.57
N THR A 119 5.16 1.10 7.43
CA THR A 119 5.49 2.50 7.14
C THR A 119 4.71 3.45 8.03
N GLU A 120 3.40 3.20 8.22
CA GLU A 120 2.55 3.97 9.13
C GLU A 120 3.05 3.87 10.58
N CYS A 121 3.37 2.67 11.06
CA CYS A 121 3.92 2.46 12.39
C CYS A 121 5.27 3.16 12.55
N SER A 122 6.15 3.06 11.56
CA SER A 122 7.48 3.69 11.61
C SER A 122 7.38 5.22 11.65
N ALA A 123 6.47 5.81 10.86
CA ALA A 123 6.23 7.25 10.89
C ALA A 123 5.64 7.70 12.24
N HIS A 124 4.73 6.92 12.83
CA HIS A 124 4.20 7.21 14.16
C HIS A 124 5.28 7.08 15.26
N ALA A 125 6.08 6.02 15.24
CA ALA A 125 7.20 5.83 16.17
C ALA A 125 8.22 6.97 16.05
N ALA A 126 8.53 7.40 14.82
CA ALA A 126 9.41 8.54 14.57
C ALA A 126 8.85 9.83 15.18
N TYR A 127 7.54 10.08 15.06
CA TYR A 127 6.88 11.20 15.71
C TYR A 127 6.98 11.11 17.24
N LEU A 128 6.63 9.97 17.84
CA LEU A 128 6.66 9.76 19.30
C LEU A 128 8.07 9.96 19.87
N ALA A 129 9.09 9.44 19.18
CA ALA A 129 10.48 9.61 19.58
C ALA A 129 10.94 11.07 19.48
N ALA A 130 10.51 11.79 18.43
CA ALA A 130 10.87 13.19 18.24
C ALA A 130 10.25 14.11 19.31
N VAL A 131 8.97 13.92 19.62
CA VAL A 131 8.27 14.73 20.64
C VAL A 131 8.64 14.38 22.08
N ALA A 132 9.28 13.23 22.30
CA ALA A 132 9.83 12.86 23.59
C ALA A 132 11.12 13.63 23.93
N THR A 133 11.72 14.33 22.97
CA THR A 133 12.95 15.12 23.22
C THR A 133 12.65 16.40 24.01
N PRO A 134 13.58 16.87 24.87
CA PRO A 134 13.39 18.11 25.62
C PRO A 134 13.14 19.32 24.72
N GLY A 135 12.17 20.14 25.11
CA GLY A 135 11.81 21.36 24.37
C GLY A 135 10.93 21.14 23.14
N ALA A 136 10.53 19.90 22.84
CA ALA A 136 9.57 19.63 21.78
C ALA A 136 8.14 20.07 22.18
N GLN A 137 7.37 20.55 21.20
CA GLN A 137 5.94 20.81 21.34
C GLN A 137 5.15 19.85 20.44
N PRO A 138 4.09 19.19 20.95
CA PRO A 138 3.33 18.23 20.19
C PRO A 138 2.58 18.87 19.02
N ALA A 139 2.27 18.06 18.01
CA ALA A 139 1.48 18.51 16.87
C ALA A 139 0.06 18.88 17.31
N GLN A 140 -0.51 19.88 16.63
CA GLN A 140 -1.91 20.28 16.82
C GLN A 140 -2.74 19.69 15.67
N PRO A 141 -3.78 18.90 15.97
CA PRO A 141 -4.60 18.29 14.94
C PRO A 141 -5.37 19.35 14.15
N GLY A 142 -5.48 19.11 12.84
CA GLY A 142 -6.34 19.88 11.95
C GLY A 142 -7.82 19.48 12.05
N LEU A 143 -8.63 20.02 11.14
CA LEU A 143 -10.02 19.59 10.96
C LEU A 143 -10.10 18.15 10.41
N VAL A 144 -9.12 17.78 9.58
CA VAL A 144 -8.99 16.44 8.97
C VAL A 144 -7.58 15.89 9.13
N ASP A 145 -7.46 14.57 9.08
CA ASP A 145 -6.18 13.89 8.91
C ASP A 145 -5.79 13.92 7.43
N ARG A 146 -4.82 14.79 7.08
CA ARG A 146 -4.31 14.96 5.71
C ARG A 146 -3.86 13.66 5.09
N TYR A 147 -3.15 12.81 5.84
CA TYR A 147 -2.63 11.55 5.31
C TYR A 147 -3.78 10.65 4.87
N ARG A 148 -4.76 10.44 5.76
CA ARG A 148 -5.88 9.53 5.49
C ARG A 148 -6.78 10.02 4.37
N VAL A 149 -7.16 11.30 4.35
CA VAL A 149 -8.01 11.82 3.26
C VAL A 149 -7.30 11.77 1.90
N THR A 150 -5.98 12.00 1.88
CA THR A 150 -5.19 11.91 0.63
C THR A 150 -5.05 10.47 0.16
N ARG A 151 -4.84 9.52 1.09
CA ARG A 151 -4.83 8.09 0.79
C ARG A 151 -6.18 7.62 0.26
N CYS A 152 -7.29 7.99 0.90
CA CYS A 152 -8.63 7.65 0.43
C CYS A 152 -8.93 8.20 -0.97
N ARG A 153 -8.50 9.43 -1.28
CA ARG A 153 -8.59 9.97 -2.65
C ARG A 153 -7.90 9.06 -3.65
N HIS A 154 -6.67 8.65 -3.35
CA HIS A 154 -5.90 7.79 -4.25
C HIS A 154 -6.54 6.41 -4.43
N GLU A 155 -7.04 5.80 -3.34
CA GLU A 155 -7.74 4.51 -3.43
C GLU A 155 -9.02 4.61 -4.27
N VAL A 156 -9.75 5.73 -4.20
CA VAL A 156 -10.92 6.00 -5.07
C VAL A 156 -10.50 6.18 -6.53
N GLU A 157 -9.46 6.98 -6.80
CA GLU A 157 -8.91 7.19 -8.13
C GLU A 157 -8.51 5.86 -8.78
N GLN A 158 -7.86 5.00 -7.99
CA GLN A 158 -7.43 3.69 -8.43
C GLN A 158 -8.59 2.74 -8.69
N GLY A 159 -9.57 2.64 -7.77
CA GLY A 159 -10.77 1.82 -7.98
C GLY A 159 -11.52 2.25 -9.25
N CYS A 160 -11.62 3.55 -9.49
CA CYS A 160 -12.17 4.10 -10.72
C CYS A 160 -11.30 3.80 -11.96
N ALA A 161 -9.97 3.79 -11.82
CA ALA A 161 -9.06 3.41 -12.91
C ALA A 161 -9.20 1.94 -13.29
N VAL A 162 -9.38 1.04 -12.30
CA VAL A 162 -9.68 -0.37 -12.54
C VAL A 162 -10.96 -0.50 -13.37
N LEU A 163 -12.06 0.16 -12.97
CA LEU A 163 -13.32 0.13 -13.75
C LEU A 163 -13.17 0.64 -15.19
N ARG A 164 -12.25 1.59 -15.44
CA ARG A 164 -12.00 2.12 -16.79
C ARG A 164 -11.12 1.19 -17.63
N ALA A 165 -10.09 0.61 -17.04
CA ALA A 165 -9.06 -0.14 -17.74
C ALA A 165 -9.41 -1.63 -17.92
N THR A 166 -10.23 -2.21 -17.03
CA THR A 166 -10.62 -3.61 -17.12
C THR A 166 -11.52 -3.84 -18.33
N PRO A 167 -11.14 -4.73 -19.26
CA PRO A 167 -11.98 -5.10 -20.40
C PRO A 167 -13.19 -5.91 -19.92
N LEU A 168 -14.28 -5.93 -20.70
CA LEU A 168 -15.53 -6.59 -20.31
C LEU A 168 -15.32 -8.08 -19.96
N ALA A 169 -14.47 -8.78 -20.70
CA ALA A 169 -14.16 -10.20 -20.47
C ALA A 169 -13.57 -10.47 -19.08
N ASP A 170 -12.87 -9.49 -18.49
CA ASP A 170 -12.20 -9.62 -17.20
C ASP A 170 -13.00 -8.96 -16.05
N MET A 171 -14.14 -8.33 -16.36
CA MET A 171 -15.05 -7.72 -15.37
C MET A 171 -15.89 -8.80 -14.67
N THR A 172 -15.24 -9.61 -13.84
CA THR A 172 -15.91 -10.65 -13.06
C THR A 172 -16.83 -10.05 -11.98
N PRO A 173 -17.91 -10.75 -11.58
CA PRO A 173 -18.76 -10.32 -10.47
C PRO A 173 -18.00 -10.09 -9.15
N GLN A 174 -16.92 -10.84 -8.94
CA GLN A 174 -16.06 -10.71 -7.76
C GLN A 174 -15.25 -9.42 -7.80
N LEU A 175 -14.61 -9.11 -8.93
CA LEU A 175 -13.88 -7.85 -9.12
C LEU A 175 -14.81 -6.63 -8.90
N LEU A 176 -16.00 -6.65 -9.51
CA LEU A 176 -16.96 -5.55 -9.37
C LEU A 176 -17.42 -5.38 -7.91
N LEU A 177 -17.60 -6.48 -7.17
CA LEU A 177 -17.92 -6.44 -5.76
C LEU A 177 -16.78 -5.84 -4.93
N GLU A 178 -15.55 -6.30 -5.15
CA GLU A 178 -14.35 -5.82 -4.46
C GLU A 178 -14.14 -4.31 -4.66
N VAL A 179 -14.17 -3.86 -5.92
CA VAL A 179 -14.04 -2.43 -6.25
C VAL A 179 -15.17 -1.62 -5.63
N SER A 180 -16.43 -2.10 -5.72
CA SER A 180 -17.58 -1.43 -5.11
C SER A 180 -17.44 -1.30 -3.60
N GLN A 181 -16.95 -2.34 -2.92
CA GLN A 181 -16.74 -2.32 -1.47
C GLN A 181 -15.59 -1.37 -1.08
N GLY A 182 -14.48 -1.40 -1.82
CA GLY A 182 -13.35 -0.49 -1.62
C GLY A 182 -13.74 0.98 -1.80
N LEU A 183 -14.48 1.30 -2.86
CA LEU A 183 -15.04 2.65 -3.05
C LEU A 183 -15.96 3.03 -1.89
N SER A 184 -16.91 2.17 -1.52
CA SER A 184 -17.86 2.45 -0.44
C SER A 184 -17.16 2.70 0.90
N ARG A 185 -16.11 1.93 1.22
CA ARG A 185 -15.31 2.09 2.44
C ARG A 185 -14.63 3.45 2.49
N ASN A 186 -13.92 3.82 1.41
CA ASN A 186 -13.22 5.09 1.32
C ASN A 186 -14.17 6.30 1.34
N LEU A 187 -15.29 6.21 0.64
CA LEU A 187 -16.29 7.27 0.62
C LEU A 187 -16.99 7.43 1.97
N LYS A 188 -17.22 6.33 2.69
CA LYS A 188 -17.72 6.39 4.06
C LYS A 188 -16.72 7.12 4.96
N PHE A 189 -15.44 6.77 4.91
CA PHE A 189 -14.41 7.47 5.67
C PHE A 189 -14.38 8.98 5.37
N LEU A 190 -14.37 9.36 4.08
CA LEU A 190 -14.38 10.77 3.68
C LEU A 190 -15.63 11.52 4.17
N THR A 191 -16.78 10.85 4.15
CA THR A 191 -18.05 11.40 4.65
C THR A 191 -17.96 11.68 6.16
N ASP A 192 -17.52 10.68 6.92
CA ASP A 192 -17.41 10.77 8.39
C ASP A 192 -16.36 11.84 8.80
N ALA A 193 -15.22 11.90 8.08
CA ALA A 193 -14.19 12.91 8.30
C ALA A 193 -14.68 14.34 7.99
N CYS A 194 -15.42 14.53 6.90
CA CYS A 194 -15.95 15.84 6.52
C CYS A 194 -17.09 16.30 7.43
N ALA A 195 -17.92 15.37 7.93
CA ALA A 195 -18.93 15.68 8.94
C ALA A 195 -18.26 16.25 10.20
N LEU A 196 -17.23 15.58 10.70
CA LEU A 196 -16.45 16.04 11.85
C LEU A 196 -15.76 17.39 11.59
N ALA A 197 -15.21 17.60 10.39
CA ALA A 197 -14.59 18.86 9.99
C ALA A 197 -15.62 20.01 9.93
N SER A 198 -16.81 19.75 9.39
CA SER A 198 -17.95 20.69 9.39
C SER A 198 -18.37 21.07 10.82
N ASP A 199 -18.43 20.11 11.74
CA ASP A 199 -18.86 20.41 13.12
C ASP A 199 -17.82 21.21 13.90
N LYS A 200 -16.53 20.96 13.63
CA LYS A 200 -15.40 21.68 14.27
C LYS A 200 -15.08 23.03 13.62
N SER A 201 -15.52 23.27 12.39
CA SER A 201 -15.23 24.50 11.68
C SER A 201 -15.96 25.70 12.31
N ARG A 202 -15.23 26.81 12.49
CA ARG A 202 -15.76 28.07 13.00
C ARG A 202 -16.28 28.99 11.90
N ASP A 203 -15.86 28.78 10.67
CA ASP A 203 -16.28 29.58 9.52
C ASP A 203 -17.55 28.99 8.88
N ARG A 204 -18.59 29.82 8.76
CA ARG A 204 -19.89 29.43 8.19
C ARG A 204 -19.74 28.91 6.76
N PHE A 205 -18.91 29.56 5.95
CA PHE A 205 -18.69 29.12 4.57
C PHE A 205 -18.11 27.71 4.55
N SER A 206 -17.04 27.47 5.31
CA SER A 206 -16.37 26.17 5.37
C SER A 206 -17.29 25.05 5.87
N ARG A 207 -18.14 25.32 6.87
CA ARG A 207 -19.14 24.36 7.35
C ARG A 207 -20.08 23.91 6.23
N GLU A 208 -20.64 24.86 5.49
CA GLU A 208 -21.55 24.56 4.39
C GLU A 208 -20.80 23.92 3.20
N GLN A 209 -19.57 24.36 2.92
CA GLN A 209 -18.75 23.82 1.85
C GLN A 209 -18.42 22.34 2.07
N PHE A 210 -18.07 21.92 3.29
CA PHE A 210 -17.87 20.50 3.61
C PHE A 210 -19.13 19.67 3.33
N LYS A 211 -20.32 20.15 3.71
CA LYS A 211 -21.60 19.47 3.45
C LYS A 211 -21.89 19.35 1.94
N LEU A 212 -21.64 20.43 1.19
CA LEU A 212 -21.82 20.43 -0.26
C LEU A 212 -20.85 19.48 -0.98
N CYS A 213 -19.59 19.44 -0.56
CA CYS A 213 -18.59 18.49 -1.07
C CYS A 213 -19.04 17.04 -0.81
N VAL A 214 -19.50 16.73 0.41
CA VAL A 214 -20.03 15.39 0.74
C VAL A 214 -21.24 15.04 -0.11
N LYS A 215 -22.18 15.97 -0.32
CA LYS A 215 -23.36 15.76 -1.17
C LYS A 215 -22.98 15.49 -2.63
N CYS A 216 -22.03 16.26 -3.18
CA CYS A 216 -21.54 16.07 -4.54
C CYS A 216 -20.86 14.69 -4.71
N MET A 217 -20.00 14.33 -3.76
CA MET A 217 -19.32 13.04 -3.72
C MET A 217 -20.31 11.87 -3.64
N SER A 218 -21.27 11.91 -2.69
CA SER A 218 -22.23 10.83 -2.49
C SER A 218 -23.17 10.64 -3.69
N THR A 219 -23.63 11.73 -4.29
CA THR A 219 -24.46 11.69 -5.50
C THR A 219 -23.70 11.04 -6.67
N SER A 220 -22.44 11.45 -6.88
CA SER A 220 -21.58 10.88 -7.92
C SER A 220 -21.30 9.39 -7.68
N ALA A 221 -21.08 9.00 -6.42
CA ALA A 221 -20.88 7.62 -6.03
C ALA A 221 -22.11 6.75 -6.29
N SER A 222 -23.30 7.22 -5.94
CA SER A 222 -24.55 6.50 -6.20
C SER A 222 -24.76 6.25 -7.70
N ALA A 223 -24.47 7.24 -8.54
CA ALA A 223 -24.56 7.11 -9.99
C ALA A 223 -23.58 6.06 -10.55
N LEU A 224 -22.32 6.08 -10.11
CA LEU A 224 -21.33 5.07 -10.50
C LEU A 224 -21.72 3.67 -10.01
N LEU A 225 -22.12 3.52 -8.75
CA LEU A 225 -22.50 2.24 -8.16
C LEU A 225 -23.77 1.65 -8.81
N ALA A 226 -24.65 2.47 -9.36
CA ALA A 226 -25.75 2.00 -10.20
C ALA A 226 -25.23 1.38 -11.50
N CYS A 227 -24.26 2.02 -12.16
CA CYS A 227 -23.61 1.47 -13.35
C CYS A 227 -22.85 0.18 -13.06
N VAL A 228 -22.15 0.11 -11.91
CA VAL A 228 -21.44 -1.11 -11.48
C VAL A 228 -22.40 -2.28 -11.26
N ARG A 229 -23.58 -2.03 -10.69
CA ARG A 229 -24.63 -3.06 -10.55
C ARG A 229 -25.18 -3.49 -11.89
N GLU A 230 -25.42 -2.55 -12.80
CA GLU A 230 -25.92 -2.82 -14.14
C GLU A 230 -24.95 -3.70 -14.93
N VAL A 231 -23.65 -3.37 -14.97
CA VAL A 231 -22.66 -4.20 -15.68
C VAL A 231 -22.50 -5.59 -15.04
N LYS A 232 -22.75 -5.72 -13.73
CA LYS A 232 -22.76 -7.03 -13.05
C LYS A 232 -23.94 -7.90 -13.46
N VAL A 233 -25.14 -7.32 -13.63
CA VAL A 233 -26.38 -8.06 -13.94
C VAL A 233 -26.54 -8.28 -15.44
N ALA A 234 -26.23 -7.28 -16.26
CA ALA A 234 -26.35 -7.27 -17.71
C ALA A 234 -25.03 -6.82 -18.36
N PRO A 235 -23.99 -7.68 -18.37
CA PRO A 235 -22.68 -7.33 -18.88
C PRO A 235 -22.72 -7.01 -20.38
N SER A 236 -22.28 -5.81 -20.74
CA SER A 236 -22.19 -5.33 -22.12
C SER A 236 -21.13 -4.24 -22.23
N GLU A 237 -20.59 -4.03 -23.43
CA GLU A 237 -19.64 -2.93 -23.68
C GLU A 237 -20.28 -1.57 -23.40
N LEU A 238 -21.59 -1.43 -23.66
CA LEU A 238 -22.34 -0.24 -23.29
C LEU A 238 -22.36 -0.04 -21.76
N ALA A 239 -22.67 -1.08 -20.98
CA ALA A 239 -22.66 -0.98 -19.52
C ALA A 239 -21.25 -0.68 -18.97
N ARG A 240 -20.20 -1.30 -19.51
CA ARG A 240 -18.80 -1.02 -19.17
C ARG A 240 -18.43 0.44 -19.48
N SER A 241 -18.80 0.94 -20.65
CA SER A 241 -18.54 2.33 -21.05
C SER A 241 -19.24 3.34 -20.11
N ARG A 242 -20.44 3.01 -19.63
CA ARG A 242 -21.14 3.82 -18.61
C ARG A 242 -20.38 3.83 -17.27
N CYS A 243 -19.86 2.69 -16.80
CA CYS A 243 -18.98 2.67 -15.62
C CYS A 243 -17.77 3.60 -15.80
N ALA A 244 -17.13 3.57 -16.97
CA ALA A 244 -16.00 4.44 -17.27
C ALA A 244 -16.39 5.92 -17.27
N LEU A 245 -17.53 6.27 -17.87
CA LEU A 245 -18.07 7.63 -17.91
C LEU A 245 -18.38 8.17 -16.52
N PHE A 246 -19.13 7.41 -15.71
CA PHE A 246 -19.53 7.83 -14.36
C PHE A 246 -18.41 7.77 -13.31
N SER A 247 -17.27 7.17 -13.65
CA SER A 247 -16.07 7.22 -12.81
C SER A 247 -15.45 8.61 -12.75
N GLY A 248 -15.55 9.39 -13.84
CA GLY A 248 -14.99 10.75 -13.92
C GLY A 248 -15.57 11.71 -12.86
N PRO A 249 -16.90 11.88 -12.79
CA PRO A 249 -17.54 12.73 -11.79
C PRO A 249 -17.17 12.38 -10.34
N LEU A 250 -17.10 11.09 -9.99
CA LEU A 250 -16.70 10.67 -8.65
C LEU A 250 -15.27 11.09 -8.31
N VAL A 251 -14.32 10.86 -9.23
CA VAL A 251 -12.92 11.25 -9.03
C VAL A 251 -12.80 12.77 -8.85
N GLN A 252 -13.51 13.56 -9.66
CA GLN A 252 -13.50 15.03 -9.54
C GLN A 252 -14.10 15.51 -8.21
N ALA A 253 -15.23 14.93 -7.80
CA ALA A 253 -15.87 15.28 -6.52
C ALA A 253 -14.97 14.97 -5.32
N VAL A 254 -14.31 13.80 -5.31
CA VAL A 254 -13.37 13.42 -4.25
C VAL A 254 -12.12 14.29 -4.28
N SER A 255 -11.58 14.60 -5.46
CA SER A 255 -10.43 15.49 -5.61
C SER A 255 -10.71 16.90 -5.09
N ALA A 256 -11.86 17.48 -5.44
CA ALA A 256 -12.29 18.79 -4.95
C ALA A 256 -12.51 18.80 -3.44
N LEU A 257 -13.18 17.77 -2.90
CA LEU A 257 -13.41 17.62 -1.46
C LEU A 257 -12.09 17.56 -0.70
N VAL A 258 -11.16 16.69 -1.13
CA VAL A 258 -9.87 16.51 -0.45
C VAL A 258 -8.97 17.74 -0.64
N GLY A 259 -9.02 18.39 -1.81
CA GLY A 259 -8.34 19.66 -2.06
C GLY A 259 -8.77 20.73 -1.06
N PHE A 260 -10.09 20.95 -0.92
CA PHE A 260 -10.64 21.88 0.06
C PHE A 260 -10.30 21.47 1.51
N ALA A 261 -10.47 20.19 1.86
CA ALA A 261 -10.21 19.69 3.22
C ALA A 261 -8.74 19.83 3.64
N THR A 262 -7.82 19.89 2.68
CA THR A 262 -6.36 19.98 2.92
C THR A 262 -5.79 21.38 2.71
N GLU A 263 -6.64 22.41 2.63
CA GLU A 263 -6.19 23.80 2.62
C GLU A 263 -5.42 24.15 3.92
N PRO A 264 -4.37 25.00 3.84
CA PRO A 264 -3.42 25.20 4.94
C PRO A 264 -4.05 25.57 6.28
N GLN A 265 -5.12 26.36 6.27
CA GLN A 265 -5.83 26.78 7.48
C GLN A 265 -6.52 25.63 8.24
N PHE A 266 -6.75 24.49 7.59
CA PHE A 266 -7.40 23.32 8.20
C PHE A 266 -6.41 22.28 8.71
N LEU A 267 -5.13 22.38 8.40
CA LEU A 267 -4.14 21.32 8.69
C LEU A 267 -3.60 21.34 10.12
N GLY A 268 -3.95 22.33 10.93
CA GLY A 268 -3.35 22.51 12.25
C GLY A 268 -1.85 22.81 12.15
N ARG A 269 -1.06 22.31 13.10
CA ARG A 269 0.40 22.56 13.15
C ARG A 269 1.16 21.27 13.38
N ALA A 270 2.25 21.06 12.65
CA ALA A 270 3.19 19.98 12.93
C ALA A 270 3.88 20.21 14.28
N ALA A 271 4.45 19.15 14.87
CA ALA A 271 5.24 19.29 16.09
C ALA A 271 6.46 20.17 15.86
N ALA A 272 6.75 21.05 16.83
CA ALA A 272 8.01 21.76 16.88
C ALA A 272 9.01 20.88 17.63
N VAL A 273 10.01 20.34 16.93
CA VAL A 273 10.99 19.41 17.49
C VAL A 273 12.38 20.03 17.50
N SER A 274 13.19 19.66 18.48
CA SER A 274 14.59 20.08 18.57
C SER A 274 15.43 19.46 17.44
N ALA A 275 16.67 19.92 17.27
CA ALA A 275 17.61 19.32 16.31
C ALA A 275 17.86 17.84 16.63
N GLU A 276 17.93 17.48 17.90
CA GLU A 276 18.04 16.10 18.37
C GLU A 276 16.79 15.29 18.00
N GLY A 277 15.59 15.80 18.30
CA GLY A 277 14.33 15.13 17.93
C GLY A 277 14.20 14.92 16.43
N LYS A 278 14.63 15.89 15.62
CA LYS A 278 14.68 15.76 14.16
C LYS A 278 15.70 14.72 13.69
N ALA A 279 16.86 14.61 14.35
CA ALA A 279 17.86 13.59 14.03
C ALA A 279 17.32 12.17 14.30
N VAL A 280 16.67 11.97 15.45
CA VAL A 280 16.01 10.71 15.82
C VAL A 280 14.92 10.35 14.79
N GLN A 281 14.05 11.32 14.45
CA GLN A 281 13.02 11.14 13.45
C GLN A 281 13.61 10.71 12.10
N THR A 282 14.65 11.41 11.64
CA THR A 282 15.31 11.16 10.36
C THR A 282 15.91 9.75 10.30
N ALA A 283 16.49 9.27 11.40
CA ALA A 283 17.04 7.92 11.47
C ALA A 283 15.96 6.85 11.27
N ILE A 284 14.84 6.96 11.99
CA ILE A 284 13.74 5.99 11.91
C ILE A 284 13.08 6.04 10.53
N LEU A 285 12.77 7.23 10.01
CA LEU A 285 12.17 7.40 8.69
C LEU A 285 13.12 6.89 7.58
N GLY A 286 14.43 7.10 7.70
CA GLY A 286 15.42 6.59 6.76
C GLY A 286 15.53 5.05 6.77
N GLY A 287 15.40 4.42 7.93
CA GLY A 287 15.30 2.97 8.06
C GLY A 287 14.04 2.44 7.36
N ALA A 288 12.89 3.06 7.62
CA ALA A 288 11.62 2.68 6.98
C ALA A 288 11.68 2.88 5.45
N MET A 289 12.27 3.98 4.99
CA MET A 289 12.45 4.26 3.57
C MET A 289 13.33 3.21 2.89
N SER A 290 14.33 2.68 3.59
CA SER A 290 15.19 1.61 3.07
C SER A 290 14.38 0.32 2.86
N VAL A 291 13.49 -0.04 3.79
CA VAL A 291 12.56 -1.17 3.64
C VAL A 291 11.62 -0.96 2.44
N VAL A 292 10.92 0.19 2.39
CA VAL A 292 9.95 0.45 1.31
C VAL A 292 10.62 0.46 -0.05
N SER A 293 11.79 1.10 -0.18
CA SER A 293 12.54 1.14 -1.44
C SER A 293 12.94 -0.26 -1.91
N ALA A 294 13.38 -1.12 -0.98
CA ALA A 294 13.71 -2.50 -1.30
C ALA A 294 12.47 -3.32 -1.72
N CYS A 295 11.33 -3.16 -1.05
CA CYS A 295 10.07 -3.82 -1.43
C CYS A 295 9.54 -3.33 -2.77
N VAL A 296 9.68 -2.05 -3.09
CA VAL A 296 9.34 -1.48 -4.40
C VAL A 296 10.23 -2.10 -5.49
N LEU A 297 11.54 -2.24 -5.24
CA LEU A 297 12.46 -2.89 -6.15
C LEU A 297 12.14 -4.38 -6.33
N LEU A 298 11.85 -5.11 -5.24
CA LEU A 298 11.40 -6.50 -5.27
C LEU A 298 10.16 -6.64 -6.15
N THR A 299 9.16 -5.79 -5.95
CA THR A 299 7.92 -5.76 -6.75
C THR A 299 8.20 -5.51 -8.23
N GLN A 300 9.16 -4.65 -8.56
CA GLN A 300 9.59 -4.42 -9.93
C GLN A 300 10.26 -5.67 -10.53
N CYS A 301 11.15 -6.33 -9.78
CA CYS A 301 11.78 -7.58 -10.23
C CYS A 301 10.75 -8.69 -10.48
N LEU A 302 9.72 -8.79 -9.62
CA LEU A 302 8.62 -9.75 -9.77
C LEU A 302 7.80 -9.48 -11.04
N ARG A 303 7.49 -8.22 -11.32
CA ARG A 303 6.86 -7.81 -12.58
C ARG A 303 7.68 -8.23 -13.78
N ASP A 304 8.97 -7.90 -13.79
CA ASP A 304 9.87 -8.18 -14.92
C ASP A 304 9.87 -9.70 -15.21
N LEU A 305 9.94 -10.54 -14.15
CA LEU A 305 9.87 -11.99 -14.26
C LEU A 305 8.51 -12.50 -14.78
N ALA A 306 7.40 -11.90 -14.36
CA ALA A 306 6.07 -12.28 -14.81
C ALA A 306 5.83 -11.99 -16.31
N GLN A 307 6.54 -11.01 -16.86
CA GLN A 307 6.43 -10.60 -18.27
C GLN A 307 7.28 -11.44 -19.22
N HIS A 308 8.32 -12.13 -18.75
CA HIS A 308 9.23 -12.91 -19.60
C HIS A 308 8.87 -14.41 -19.65
N PRO A 309 8.89 -15.04 -20.85
CA PRO A 309 8.69 -16.48 -20.99
C PRO A 309 9.87 -17.27 -20.40
N ASP A 310 9.59 -18.46 -19.85
CA ASP A 310 10.63 -19.33 -19.29
C ASP A 310 11.63 -19.73 -20.39
N GLY A 311 12.93 -19.58 -20.11
CA GLY A 311 14.02 -19.99 -21.01
C GLY A 311 14.77 -18.87 -21.74
N GLY A 312 14.46 -17.59 -21.49
CA GLY A 312 15.26 -16.48 -22.03
C GLY A 312 16.63 -16.35 -21.37
N ALA A 313 17.67 -15.99 -22.13
CA ALA A 313 19.05 -15.80 -21.64
C ALA A 313 19.19 -14.80 -20.48
N LYS A 314 18.19 -13.93 -20.26
CA LYS A 314 18.14 -12.94 -19.17
C LYS A 314 17.44 -13.44 -17.89
N MET A 315 16.87 -14.65 -17.89
CA MET A 315 16.11 -15.17 -16.73
C MET A 315 16.99 -15.41 -15.51
N SER A 316 18.27 -15.80 -15.70
CA SER A 316 19.26 -15.89 -14.62
C SER A 316 19.43 -14.54 -13.93
N ASP A 317 19.59 -13.49 -14.73
CA ASP A 317 19.89 -12.13 -14.25
C ASP A 317 18.67 -11.56 -13.52
N HIS A 318 17.46 -11.78 -14.03
CA HIS A 318 16.23 -11.36 -13.34
C HIS A 318 16.02 -12.12 -12.02
N ARG A 319 16.33 -13.42 -11.95
CA ARG A 319 16.28 -14.19 -10.70
C ARG A 319 17.35 -13.75 -9.71
N GLU A 320 18.54 -13.39 -10.17
CA GLU A 320 19.59 -12.81 -9.33
C GLU A 320 19.18 -11.45 -8.78
N ARG A 321 18.64 -10.55 -9.61
CA ARG A 321 18.09 -9.26 -9.17
C ARG A 321 16.97 -9.43 -8.14
N LEU A 322 16.10 -10.43 -8.31
CA LEU A 322 15.07 -10.76 -7.32
C LEU A 322 15.69 -11.20 -5.98
N ARG A 323 16.70 -12.07 -6.01
CA ARG A 323 17.43 -12.49 -4.79
C ARG A 323 18.08 -11.29 -4.10
N ASN A 324 18.80 -10.46 -4.84
CA ASN A 324 19.46 -9.26 -4.31
C ASN A 324 18.44 -8.29 -3.70
N SER A 325 17.27 -8.12 -4.32
CA SER A 325 16.21 -7.28 -3.75
C SER A 325 15.63 -7.83 -2.45
N ALA A 326 15.51 -9.15 -2.28
CA ALA A 326 15.07 -9.74 -1.00
C ALA A 326 16.14 -9.63 0.10
N CYS A 327 17.42 -9.73 -0.26
CA CYS A 327 18.51 -9.42 0.66
C CYS A 327 18.43 -7.95 1.12
N ALA A 328 18.19 -7.02 0.18
CA ALA A 328 18.00 -5.60 0.49
C ALA A 328 16.79 -5.33 1.41
N VAL A 329 15.69 -6.08 1.29
CA VAL A 329 14.56 -6.00 2.23
C VAL A 329 15.01 -6.38 3.65
N SER A 330 15.77 -7.47 3.78
CA SER A 330 16.29 -7.96 5.07
C SER A 330 17.29 -6.97 5.71
N GLU A 331 18.16 -6.39 4.89
CA GLU A 331 19.07 -5.31 5.32
C GLU A 331 18.29 -4.08 5.77
N GLY A 332 17.28 -3.65 5.01
CA GLY A 332 16.38 -2.56 5.38
C GLY A 332 15.69 -2.80 6.72
N CYS A 333 15.18 -4.01 6.96
CA CYS A 333 14.56 -4.40 8.23
C CYS A 333 15.56 -4.32 9.40
N THR A 334 16.81 -4.72 9.16
CA THR A 334 17.90 -4.62 10.15
C THR A 334 18.19 -3.17 10.49
N LEU A 335 18.35 -2.31 9.47
CA LEU A 335 18.62 -0.88 9.65
C LEU A 335 17.47 -0.18 10.41
N LEU A 336 16.22 -0.49 10.09
CA LEU A 336 15.06 0.05 10.79
C LEU A 336 15.04 -0.41 12.26
N SER A 337 15.29 -1.70 12.51
CA SER A 337 15.35 -2.25 13.87
C SER A 337 16.46 -1.59 14.70
N GLN A 338 17.62 -1.34 14.08
CA GLN A 338 18.73 -0.63 14.72
C GLN A 338 18.35 0.82 15.02
N ALA A 339 17.79 1.55 14.05
CA ALA A 339 17.35 2.94 14.23
C ALA A 339 16.30 3.07 15.35
N LEU A 340 15.40 2.09 15.50
CA LEU A 340 14.40 2.07 16.57
C LEU A 340 15.01 1.80 17.97
N ARG A 341 16.09 1.01 18.05
CA ARG A 341 16.78 0.71 19.32
C ARG A 341 17.70 1.84 19.75
N GLU A 342 18.52 2.31 18.82
CA GLU A 342 19.59 3.28 19.09
C GLU A 342 19.10 4.73 18.98
N ARG A 343 17.88 4.96 18.45
CA ARG A 343 17.31 6.28 18.16
C ARG A 343 18.25 7.19 17.36
N SER A 344 19.18 6.60 16.60
CA SER A 344 20.22 7.29 15.85
C SER A 344 20.44 6.57 14.52
N SER A 345 21.09 7.26 13.57
CA SER A 345 21.27 6.69 12.23
C SER A 345 22.35 5.61 12.25
N PRO A 346 22.07 4.40 11.74
CA PRO A 346 23.09 3.35 11.63
C PRO A 346 24.22 3.74 10.66
N ARG A 347 24.00 4.72 9.77
CA ARG A 347 25.01 5.26 8.84
C ARG A 347 25.92 6.34 9.46
N THR A 348 25.70 6.73 10.71
CA THR A 348 26.53 7.70 11.44
C THR A 348 27.38 7.09 12.55
N LEU A 349 27.40 5.76 12.68
CA LEU A 349 28.41 5.11 13.52
C LEU A 349 29.77 5.31 12.85
N PRO A 350 30.77 5.89 13.55
CA PRO A 350 32.13 5.90 13.01
C PRO A 350 32.58 4.45 12.77
N PRO A 351 33.41 4.18 11.75
CA PRO A 351 33.99 2.86 11.58
C PRO A 351 34.65 2.47 12.91
N VAL A 352 34.27 1.31 13.45
CA VAL A 352 34.95 0.74 14.61
C VAL A 352 36.44 0.73 14.28
N ASN A 353 37.22 1.51 15.01
CA ASN A 353 38.65 1.66 14.82
C ASN A 353 39.30 0.28 14.72
N SER A 354 39.61 -0.13 13.48
CA SER A 354 40.68 -1.07 13.21
C SER A 354 41.96 -0.27 13.35
N ASN A 355 42.46 -0.17 14.58
CA ASN A 355 43.87 0.01 14.98
C ASN A 355 43.96 0.63 16.38
N SER A 356 44.25 -0.21 17.36
CA SER A 356 45.29 0.10 18.34
C SER A 356 46.21 -1.12 18.38
N VAL A 357 47.26 -1.05 17.57
CA VAL A 357 48.49 -1.76 17.87
C VAL A 357 49.16 -0.95 18.98
N ASN A 358 49.27 -1.56 20.16
CA ASN A 358 50.42 -1.53 21.05
C ASN A 358 50.25 -2.67 22.05
#